data_AF-A0A2G9YKW1-F1
#
_entry.id   AF-A0A2G9YKW1-F1
#
_cell.length_a   1.000
_cell.length_b   1.000
_cell.length_c   1.000
_cell.angle_alpha   90.00
_cell.angle_beta   90.00
_cell.angle_gamma   90.00
#
_symmetry.space_group_name_H-M   'P 1'
#
loop_
_entity.id
_entity.type
_entity.pdbx_description
1 polymer ?
#
loop_
_entity_poly.entity_id
_entity_poly.type
_entity_poly.pdbx_seq_one_letter_code
_entity_poly.pdbx_strand_id
1 'polypeptide(L)'
;YHEKEKLWKHLGLSGAMRENCNAEIMQAALKFDLAANSLFCINTIFDWLYLAGLLDGDAYQYRINTPGTVSNKNWSLKIPIPLEELMKHKVTGEIKKMVAASGRI
;
A
#
# COMPACT_ATOMS: atom_id res chain seq x y z
N TYR A 1 -5.72 -14.96 16.34
CA TYR A 1 -6.26 -15.50 15.07
C TYR A 1 -5.20 -15.24 14.00
N HIS A 2 -4.73 -16.27 13.30
CA HIS A 2 -3.60 -16.26 12.35
C HIS A 2 -3.89 -15.45 11.06
N GLU A 3 -4.24 -14.18 11.20
CA GLU A 3 -4.73 -13.35 10.09
C GLU A 3 -3.64 -13.08 9.04
N LYS A 4 -2.38 -12.93 9.46
CA LYS A 4 -1.27 -12.72 8.53
C LYS A 4 -1.02 -13.95 7.67
N GLU A 5 -1.13 -15.14 8.24
CA GLU A 5 -0.97 -16.41 7.53
C GLU A 5 -2.14 -16.68 6.57
N LYS A 6 -3.36 -16.29 6.95
CA LYS A 6 -4.51 -16.33 6.03
C LYS A 6 -4.30 -15.39 4.85
N LEU A 7 -3.92 -14.14 5.11
CA LEU A 7 -3.62 -13.18 4.04
C LEU A 7 -2.52 -13.71 3.13
N TRP A 8 -1.42 -14.20 3.71
CA TRP A 8 -0.31 -14.81 2.96
C TRP A 8 -0.77 -15.88 1.96
N LYS A 9 -1.68 -16.76 2.41
CA LYS A 9 -2.31 -17.78 1.56
C LYS A 9 -3.16 -17.17 0.43
N HIS A 10 -3.95 -16.14 0.72
CA HIS A 10 -4.77 -15.44 -0.28
C HIS A 10 -3.93 -14.68 -1.32
N LEU A 11 -2.77 -14.15 -0.91
CA LEU A 11 -1.82 -13.50 -1.82
C LEU A 11 -1.08 -14.49 -2.74
N GLY A 12 -1.20 -15.80 -2.48
CA GLY A 12 -0.52 -16.83 -3.26
C GLY A 12 1.00 -16.83 -3.11
N LEU A 13 1.52 -16.26 -2.01
CA LEU A 13 2.95 -16.20 -1.75
C LEU A 13 3.48 -17.56 -1.27
N SER A 14 4.62 -18.00 -1.81
CA SER A 14 5.26 -19.25 -1.43
C SER A 14 6.03 -19.13 -0.11
N GLY A 15 6.16 -20.26 0.61
CA GLY A 15 6.94 -20.34 1.84
C GLY A 15 6.18 -19.89 3.08
N ALA A 16 6.91 -19.77 4.20
CA ALA A 16 6.35 -19.32 5.47
C ALA A 16 6.01 -17.83 5.43
N MET A 17 4.94 -17.45 6.14
CA MET A 17 4.53 -16.06 6.29
C MET A 17 5.68 -15.22 6.88
N ARG A 18 5.92 -14.05 6.26
CA ARG A 18 6.91 -13.08 6.72
C ARG A 18 6.24 -11.93 7.45
N GLU A 19 6.76 -11.60 8.63
CA GLU A 19 6.25 -10.51 9.47
C GLU A 19 6.49 -9.12 8.88
N ASN A 20 7.67 -8.92 8.29
CA ASN A 20 8.03 -7.64 7.68
C ASN A 20 7.54 -7.58 6.23
N CYS A 21 6.83 -6.50 5.90
CA CYS A 21 6.46 -6.19 4.53
C CYS A 21 7.69 -5.80 3.71
N ASN A 22 7.64 -6.05 2.40
CA ASN A 22 8.59 -5.56 1.41
C ASN A 22 7.82 -5.23 0.11
N ALA A 23 8.52 -4.73 -0.91
CA ALA A 23 7.89 -4.35 -2.17
C ALA A 23 7.13 -5.51 -2.86
N GLU A 24 7.63 -6.75 -2.73
CA GLU A 24 6.98 -7.96 -3.27
C GLU A 24 5.63 -8.22 -2.58
N ILE A 25 5.61 -8.21 -1.24
CA ILE A 25 4.39 -8.43 -0.44
C ILE A 25 3.38 -7.31 -0.71
N MET A 26 3.84 -6.06 -0.72
CA MET A 26 2.98 -4.91 -0.99
C MET A 26 2.38 -4.99 -2.40
N GLN A 27 3.18 -5.34 -3.40
CA GLN A 27 2.68 -5.51 -4.76
C GLN A 27 1.66 -6.65 -4.85
N ALA A 28 1.86 -7.76 -4.13
CA ALA A 28 0.90 -8.86 -4.09
C ALA A 28 -0.42 -8.43 -3.44
N ALA A 29 -0.36 -7.69 -2.33
CA ALA A 29 -1.54 -7.13 -1.65
C ALA A 29 -2.33 -6.17 -2.56
N LEU A 30 -1.66 -5.24 -3.22
CA LEU A 30 -2.31 -4.30 -4.14
C LEU A 30 -2.94 -5.02 -5.34
N LYS A 31 -2.29 -6.05 -5.90
CA LYS A 31 -2.86 -6.88 -6.96
C LYS A 31 -4.10 -7.65 -6.48
N PHE A 32 -4.06 -8.16 -5.25
CA PHE A 32 -5.19 -8.86 -4.64
C PHE A 32 -6.40 -7.93 -4.47
N ASP A 33 -6.18 -6.71 -3.97
CA ASP A 33 -7.22 -5.69 -3.84
C ASP A 33 -7.81 -5.29 -5.21
N LEU A 34 -6.94 -5.08 -6.21
CA LEU A 34 -7.36 -4.70 -7.55
C LEU A 34 -8.16 -5.80 -8.26
N ALA A 35 -7.90 -7.08 -7.96
CA ALA A 35 -8.61 -8.22 -8.51
C ALA A 35 -10.02 -8.44 -7.93
N ALA A 36 -10.38 -7.74 -6.85
CA ALA A 36 -11.72 -7.86 -6.25
C ALA A 36 -12.82 -7.36 -7.21
N ASN A 37 -14.00 -7.98 -7.18
CA ASN A 37 -15.16 -7.56 -7.97
C ASN A 37 -15.88 -6.33 -7.37
N SER A 38 -15.16 -5.50 -6.60
CA SER A 38 -15.70 -4.25 -6.04
C SER A 38 -15.80 -3.20 -7.13
N LEU A 39 -16.93 -2.49 -7.19
CA LEU A 39 -17.14 -1.36 -8.11
C LEU A 39 -16.07 -0.28 -7.90
N PHE A 40 -15.75 0.03 -6.65
CA PHE A 40 -14.69 0.95 -6.26
C PHE A 40 -13.56 0.19 -5.55
N CYS A 41 -12.33 0.42 -5.97
CA CYS A 41 -11.12 -0.03 -5.29
C CYS A 41 -10.31 1.23 -4.96
N ILE A 42 -10.27 1.57 -3.67
CA ILE A 42 -9.66 2.80 -3.18
C ILE A 42 -8.53 2.39 -2.23
N ASN A 43 -7.30 2.59 -2.65
CA ASN A 43 -6.11 2.38 -1.84
C ASN A 43 -5.59 3.72 -1.31
N THR A 44 -4.86 3.70 -0.19
CA THR A 44 -4.27 4.93 0.32
C THR A 44 -3.07 5.34 -0.54
N ILE A 45 -2.77 6.63 -0.60
CA ILE A 45 -1.56 7.08 -1.31
C ILE A 45 -0.29 6.53 -0.66
N PHE A 46 -0.29 6.28 0.65
CA PHE A 46 0.87 5.76 1.37
C PHE A 46 1.21 4.31 0.96
N ASP A 47 0.21 3.48 0.63
CA ASP A 47 0.47 2.13 0.10
C ASP A 47 1.23 2.19 -1.24
N TRP A 48 0.86 3.13 -2.11
CA TRP A 48 1.55 3.39 -3.38
C TRP A 48 2.96 3.96 -3.17
N LEU A 49 3.13 4.87 -2.21
CA LEU A 49 4.44 5.45 -1.88
C LEU A 49 5.38 4.40 -1.27
N TYR A 50 4.85 3.45 -0.49
CA TYR A 50 5.63 2.31 -0.01
C TYR A 50 6.14 1.46 -1.17
N LEU A 51 5.26 1.11 -2.12
CA LEU A 51 5.66 0.39 -3.33
C LEU A 51 6.70 1.18 -4.17
N ALA A 52 6.59 2.52 -4.16
CA ALA A 52 7.53 3.41 -4.82
C ALA A 52 8.93 3.45 -4.17
N GLY A 53 9.08 2.88 -2.96
CA GLY A 53 10.30 3.00 -2.16
C GLY A 53 10.49 4.41 -1.57
N LEU A 54 9.41 5.18 -1.44
CA LEU A 54 9.42 6.55 -0.91
C LEU A 54 9.07 6.60 0.59
N LEU A 55 8.75 5.46 1.20
CA LEU A 55 8.53 5.29 2.63
C LEU A 55 9.55 4.27 3.17
N ASP A 56 10.09 4.53 4.34
CA ASP A 56 11.09 3.72 5.01
C ASP A 56 10.83 3.58 6.53
N GLY A 57 11.55 2.67 7.17
CA GLY A 57 11.44 2.46 8.61
C GLY A 57 10.10 1.86 9.06
N ASP A 58 9.60 2.36 10.19
CA ASP A 58 8.43 1.81 10.88
C ASP A 58 7.12 2.26 10.21
N ALA A 59 6.33 1.29 9.72
CA ALA A 59 5.05 1.52 9.08
C ALA A 59 4.05 2.31 9.96
N TYR A 60 4.15 2.21 11.29
CA TYR A 60 3.28 2.94 12.21
C TYR A 60 3.51 4.46 12.17
N GLN A 61 4.67 4.94 11.69
CA GLN A 61 4.93 6.37 11.52
C GLN A 61 4.08 7.01 10.42
N TYR A 62 3.55 6.20 9.49
CA TYR A 62 2.70 6.66 8.38
C TYR A 62 1.20 6.55 8.68
N ARG A 63 0.83 6.39 9.95
CA ARG A 63 -0.58 6.36 10.36
C ARG A 63 -1.14 7.77 10.44
N ILE A 64 -2.12 8.07 9.58
CA ILE A 64 -2.81 9.38 9.56
C ILE A 64 -3.50 9.67 10.91
N ASN A 65 -4.11 8.65 11.51
CA ASN A 65 -4.88 8.79 12.75
C ASN A 65 -4.85 7.50 13.59
N THR A 66 -4.69 7.66 14.90
CA THR A 66 -4.90 6.62 15.92
C THR A 66 -6.16 6.96 16.72
N PRO A 67 -7.30 6.28 16.46
CA PRO A 67 -8.55 6.52 17.18
C PRO A 67 -8.40 6.38 18.69
N GLY A 68 -9.14 7.20 19.44
CA GLY A 68 -9.09 7.21 20.91
C GLY A 68 -7.83 7.88 21.50
N THR A 69 -6.95 8.43 20.66
CA THR A 69 -5.72 9.12 21.10
C THR A 69 -5.78 10.60 20.73
N VAL A 70 -5.55 11.48 21.69
CA VAL A 70 -5.30 12.91 21.45
C VAL A 70 -3.79 13.10 21.36
N SER A 71 -3.30 13.46 20.17
CA SER A 71 -1.86 13.64 19.92
C SER A 71 -1.66 14.62 18.77
N ASN A 72 -0.61 15.43 18.85
CA ASN A 72 -0.17 16.31 17.76
C ASN A 72 0.29 15.52 16.52
N LYS A 73 0.48 14.20 16.63
CA LYS A 73 0.82 13.33 15.50
C LYS A 73 -0.40 12.97 14.64
N ASN A 74 -1.60 12.89 15.23
CA ASN A 74 -2.81 12.62 14.46
C ASN A 74 -3.10 13.79 13.50
N TRP A 75 -3.55 13.47 12.29
CA TRP A 75 -3.91 14.45 11.25
C TRP A 75 -2.76 15.37 10.81
N SER A 76 -1.51 15.01 11.14
CA SER A 76 -0.31 15.81 10.83
C SER A 76 0.54 15.23 9.70
N LEU A 77 0.23 13.99 9.26
CA LEU A 77 1.01 13.27 8.26
C LEU A 77 0.97 13.99 6.90
N LYS A 78 2.12 14.12 6.26
CA LYS A 78 2.31 14.74 4.95
C LYS A 78 2.93 13.73 3.99
N ILE A 79 2.66 13.92 2.70
CA ILE A 79 3.35 13.18 1.64
C ILE A 79 4.83 13.62 1.63
N PRO A 80 5.81 12.69 1.66
CA PRO A 80 7.23 13.02 1.80
C PRO A 80 7.91 13.43 0.48
N ILE A 81 7.12 13.75 -0.56
CA ILE A 81 7.61 14.13 -1.89
C ILE A 81 6.68 15.22 -2.48
N PRO A 82 7.22 16.23 -3.19
CA PRO A 82 6.41 17.18 -3.94
C PRO A 82 5.54 16.49 -4.99
N LEU A 83 4.35 17.04 -5.25
CA LEU A 83 3.42 16.44 -6.21
C LEU A 83 4.02 16.39 -7.62
N GLU A 84 4.73 17.43 -8.03
CA GLU A 84 5.36 17.54 -9.35
C GLU A 84 6.43 16.46 -9.57
N GLU A 85 7.12 16.05 -8.51
CA GLU A 85 8.09 14.97 -8.54
C GLU A 85 7.40 13.61 -8.54
N LEU A 86 6.35 13.44 -7.72
CA LEU A 86 5.55 12.22 -7.69
C LEU A 86 4.93 11.91 -9.07
N MET A 87 4.43 12.93 -9.77
CA MET A 87 3.86 12.80 -11.12
C MET A 87 4.88 12.32 -12.16
N LYS A 88 6.17 12.57 -11.94
CA LYS A 88 7.28 12.12 -12.80
C LYS A 88 7.89 10.80 -12.34
N HIS A 89 7.51 10.30 -11.16
CA HIS A 89 8.08 9.10 -10.58
C HIS A 89 7.68 7.86 -11.38
N LYS A 90 8.63 6.94 -11.60
CA LYS A 90 8.45 5.70 -12.39
C LYS A 90 7.27 4.84 -11.92
N VAL A 91 6.95 4.91 -10.61
CA VAL A 91 5.85 4.15 -9.99
C VAL A 91 4.50 4.48 -10.63
N THR A 92 4.30 5.71 -11.13
CA THR A 92 3.03 6.11 -11.76
C THR A 92 2.72 5.25 -12.99
N GLY A 93 3.74 4.88 -13.77
CA GLY A 93 3.60 3.96 -14.89
C GLY A 93 3.27 2.53 -14.46
N GLU A 94 3.84 2.06 -13.35
CA GLU A 94 3.54 0.75 -12.77
C GLU A 94 2.10 0.68 -12.23
N ILE A 95 1.67 1.74 -11.52
CA ILE A 95 0.30 1.89 -11.02
C ILE A 95 -0.68 1.86 -12.20
N LYS A 96 -0.44 2.66 -13.24
CA LYS A 96 -1.30 2.68 -14.42
C LYS A 96 -1.43 1.31 -15.07
N LYS A 97 -0.33 0.55 -15.18
CA LYS A 97 -0.36 -0.83 -15.71
C LYS A 97 -1.18 -1.78 -14.84
N MET A 98 -1.01 -1.74 -13.52
CA MET A 98 -1.77 -2.60 -12.60
C MET A 98 -3.26 -2.27 -12.62
N VAL A 99 -3.63 -0.99 -12.62
CA VAL A 99 -5.03 -0.55 -12.68
C VAL A 99 -5.67 -0.96 -14.02
N ALA A 100 -4.98 -0.75 -15.15
CA ALA A 100 -5.46 -1.20 -16.46
C ALA A 100 -5.65 -2.72 -16.52
N ALA A 101 -4.67 -3.49 -16.03
CA ALA A 101 -4.76 -4.95 -15.99
C ALA A 101 -5.93 -5.47 -15.15
N SER A 102 -6.44 -4.66 -14.21
CA SER A 102 -7.62 -4.98 -13.39
C SER A 102 -8.96 -4.60 -14.02
N GLY A 103 -8.98 -4.05 -15.24
CA GLY A 103 -10.21 -3.65 -15.94
C GLY A 103 -10.89 -2.41 -15.35
N ARG A 104 -10.14 -1.57 -14.63
CA ARG A 104 -10.66 -0.37 -13.95
C ARG A 104 -10.45 0.93 -14.73
N ILE A 105 -9.75 0.87 -15.87
CA ILE A 105 -9.56 1.95 -16.85
C ILE A 105 -9.50 1.37 -18.26
#